data_AF-A0A656Y0H5-F1
#
_entry.id   AF-A0A656Y0H5-F1
#
_cell.length_a   1.000
_cell.length_b   1.000
_cell.length_c   1.000
_cell.angle_alpha   90.00
_cell.angle_beta   90.00
_cell.angle_gamma   90.00
#
_symmetry.space_group_name_H-M   'P 1'
#
loop_
_entity.id
_entity.type
_entity.pdbx_description
1 polymer ?
#
loop_
_entity_poly.entity_id
_entity_poly.type
_entity_poly.pdbx_seq_one_letter_code
_entity_poly.pdbx_strand_id
1 'polypeptide(L)'
;MDDDEAREAEEARREAELLRRDREKAERAEAKAAERARRDLEKADRDARKEVERRERDRLKALQDAAKEEERRRKEQERAAQQAVKEAARQLREAEKAQRAAALAQQQAAREAEKARRHAVRVAGSEGAPMDLPPGIAVLWRTPAPGRPGPRPGLTLEQIADAGIALADAEGIESVSMARLAESLGFTTMSLYRYVSSKDEVLSLMSDRASGRPPVLGPEVGGWRERLELVLAVQQPILRAHPWLARASAVLHAVGPGRLAWMEAMLSALDGTPLTEHQKVGAIGLLASHTLDQLRIGEELSGAGRTAAVGTTAGGALPPDLGELITMLASPDEHPTLRRAANAGAFSFPEDAPEDDQLDFGTVLILDGIERLIALAS
;
A
#
# COMPACT_ATOMS: atom_id res chain seq x y z
N MET A 1 -31.03 140.06 -9.10
CA MET A 1 -30.50 139.25 -10.21
C MET A 1 -28.98 139.16 -10.15
N ASP A 2 -28.24 139.15 -9.04
CA ASP A 2 -28.46 138.75 -7.64
C ASP A 2 -29.41 137.56 -7.44
N ASP A 3 -28.89 136.50 -6.88
CA ASP A 3 -29.60 135.34 -6.32
C ASP A 3 -30.17 134.28 -7.28
N ASP A 4 -30.99 134.59 -8.29
CA ASP A 4 -31.74 133.50 -8.96
C ASP A 4 -30.90 132.62 -9.92
N GLU A 5 -30.11 133.20 -10.83
CA GLU A 5 -29.29 132.40 -11.76
C GLU A 5 -28.12 131.70 -11.06
N ALA A 6 -27.61 132.30 -9.98
CA ALA A 6 -26.59 131.68 -9.15
C ALA A 6 -27.18 130.51 -8.36
N ARG A 7 -28.41 130.63 -7.83
CA ARG A 7 -29.11 129.54 -7.12
C ARG A 7 -29.52 128.41 -8.05
N GLU A 8 -30.04 128.68 -9.23
CA GLU A 8 -30.50 127.62 -10.16
C GLU A 8 -29.33 126.84 -10.77
N ALA A 9 -28.22 127.53 -11.09
CA ALA A 9 -26.98 126.88 -11.48
C ALA A 9 -26.30 126.14 -10.30
N GLU A 10 -26.47 126.61 -9.06
CA GLU A 10 -25.98 125.93 -7.87
C GLU A 10 -26.84 124.70 -7.50
N GLU A 11 -28.16 124.75 -7.71
CA GLU A 11 -29.10 123.64 -7.45
C GLU A 11 -28.95 122.53 -8.50
N ALA A 12 -28.85 122.86 -9.79
CA ALA A 12 -28.55 121.90 -10.84
C ALA A 12 -27.13 121.30 -10.71
N ARG A 13 -26.15 122.09 -10.24
CA ARG A 13 -24.82 121.56 -9.88
C ARG A 13 -24.88 120.62 -8.68
N ARG A 14 -25.67 120.95 -7.64
CA ARG A 14 -25.87 120.09 -6.47
C ARG A 14 -26.62 118.80 -6.80
N GLU A 15 -27.65 118.85 -7.66
CA GLU A 15 -28.43 117.67 -8.08
C GLU A 15 -27.61 116.76 -9.02
N ALA A 16 -26.88 117.34 -9.99
CA ALA A 16 -25.95 116.58 -10.83
C ALA A 16 -24.78 115.99 -10.00
N GLU A 17 -24.31 116.72 -8.99
CA GLU A 17 -23.30 116.22 -8.05
C GLU A 17 -23.85 115.10 -7.15
N LEU A 18 -25.11 115.19 -6.70
CA LEU A 18 -25.80 114.13 -5.96
C LEU A 18 -26.00 112.87 -6.81
N LEU A 19 -26.53 112.99 -8.04
CA LEU A 19 -26.70 111.86 -8.96
C LEU A 19 -25.35 111.24 -9.35
N ARG A 20 -24.30 112.06 -9.54
CA ARG A 20 -22.94 111.56 -9.78
C ARG A 20 -22.42 110.81 -8.56
N ARG A 21 -22.65 111.32 -7.35
CA ARG A 21 -22.21 110.72 -6.10
C ARG A 21 -22.97 109.43 -5.79
N ASP A 22 -24.27 109.36 -6.08
CA ASP A 22 -25.09 108.17 -5.94
C ASP A 22 -24.76 107.11 -6.98
N ARG A 23 -24.47 107.50 -8.22
CA ARG A 23 -23.97 106.59 -9.26
C ARG A 23 -22.57 106.07 -8.92
N GLU A 24 -21.65 106.93 -8.48
CA GLU A 24 -20.34 106.49 -7.96
C GLU A 24 -20.49 105.57 -6.75
N LYS A 25 -21.47 105.81 -5.87
CA LYS A 25 -21.71 104.99 -4.69
C LYS A 25 -22.31 103.64 -5.06
N ALA A 26 -23.21 103.59 -6.05
CA ALA A 26 -23.77 102.36 -6.61
C ALA A 26 -22.70 101.54 -7.35
N GLU A 27 -21.89 102.18 -8.21
CA GLU A 27 -20.77 101.53 -8.91
C GLU A 27 -19.70 101.03 -7.92
N ARG A 28 -19.39 101.78 -6.85
CA ARG A 28 -18.52 101.31 -5.76
C ARG A 28 -19.16 100.17 -4.95
N ALA A 29 -20.49 100.14 -4.81
CA ALA A 29 -21.19 99.06 -4.12
C ALA A 29 -21.22 97.79 -4.97
N GLU A 30 -21.47 97.89 -6.28
CA GLU A 30 -21.39 96.79 -7.23
C GLU A 30 -19.97 96.26 -7.36
N ALA A 31 -18.96 97.13 -7.47
CA ALA A 31 -17.56 96.72 -7.48
C ALA A 31 -17.18 95.97 -6.19
N LYS A 32 -17.63 96.45 -5.02
CA LYS A 32 -17.42 95.74 -3.75
C LYS A 32 -18.20 94.41 -3.68
N ALA A 33 -19.40 94.33 -4.24
CA ALA A 33 -20.19 93.10 -4.29
C ALA A 33 -19.56 92.06 -5.23
N ALA A 34 -19.08 92.50 -6.41
CA ALA A 34 -18.36 91.66 -7.36
C ALA A 34 -17.01 91.19 -6.80
N GLU A 35 -16.30 92.06 -6.07
CA GLU A 35 -15.06 91.68 -5.37
C GLU A 35 -15.33 90.64 -4.27
N ARG A 36 -16.41 90.79 -3.49
CA ARG A 36 -16.82 89.78 -2.49
C ARG A 36 -17.19 88.46 -3.16
N ALA A 37 -17.99 88.48 -4.22
CA ALA A 37 -18.38 87.27 -4.96
C ALA A 37 -17.15 86.56 -5.57
N ARG A 38 -16.16 87.30 -6.09
CA ARG A 38 -14.89 86.72 -6.55
C ARG A 38 -14.11 86.07 -5.42
N ARG A 39 -13.99 86.72 -4.26
CA ARG A 39 -13.32 86.16 -3.08
C ARG A 39 -14.04 84.90 -2.55
N ASP A 40 -15.36 84.88 -2.58
CA ASP A 40 -16.17 83.73 -2.16
C ASP A 40 -16.01 82.55 -3.12
N LEU A 41 -15.97 82.81 -4.44
CA LEU A 41 -15.68 81.79 -5.45
C LEU A 41 -14.24 81.24 -5.33
N GLU A 42 -13.25 82.10 -5.14
CA GLU A 42 -11.86 81.67 -4.90
C GLU A 42 -11.72 80.85 -3.62
N LYS A 43 -12.46 81.22 -2.57
CA LYS A 43 -12.51 80.46 -1.32
C LYS A 43 -13.18 79.10 -1.52
N ALA A 44 -14.30 79.05 -2.23
CA ALA A 44 -15.01 77.82 -2.55
C ALA A 44 -14.15 76.86 -3.41
N ASP A 45 -13.45 77.37 -4.43
CA ASP A 45 -12.54 76.57 -5.24
C ASP A 45 -11.36 76.04 -4.43
N ARG A 46 -10.79 76.87 -3.53
CA ARG A 46 -9.73 76.45 -2.62
C ARG A 46 -10.19 75.37 -1.64
N ASP A 47 -11.39 75.49 -1.10
CA ASP A 47 -11.97 74.51 -0.18
C ASP A 47 -12.34 73.20 -0.92
N ALA A 48 -12.85 73.30 -2.15
CA ALA A 48 -13.09 72.13 -3.01
C ALA A 48 -11.79 71.38 -3.36
N ARG A 49 -10.71 72.09 -3.72
CA ARG A 49 -9.39 71.48 -3.96
C ARG A 49 -8.86 70.77 -2.72
N LYS A 50 -8.95 71.38 -1.54
CA LYS A 50 -8.54 70.76 -0.27
C LYS A 50 -9.35 69.51 0.06
N GLU A 51 -10.65 69.51 -0.23
CA GLU A 51 -11.52 68.35 0.00
C GLU A 51 -11.19 67.20 -0.97
N VAL A 52 -10.85 67.51 -2.23
CA VAL A 52 -10.36 66.51 -3.20
C VAL A 52 -9.02 65.91 -2.73
N GLU A 53 -8.04 66.75 -2.37
CA GLU A 53 -6.74 66.28 -1.83
C GLU A 53 -6.92 65.45 -0.56
N ARG A 54 -7.85 65.81 0.31
CA ARG A 54 -8.17 65.05 1.52
C ARG A 54 -8.73 63.67 1.16
N ARG A 55 -9.71 63.60 0.26
CA ARG A 55 -10.30 62.33 -0.20
C ARG A 55 -9.27 61.44 -0.89
N GLU A 56 -8.38 62.02 -1.67
CA GLU A 56 -7.33 61.27 -2.36
C GLU A 56 -6.30 60.71 -1.36
N ARG A 57 -5.90 61.52 -0.37
CA ARG A 57 -5.05 61.06 0.75
C ARG A 57 -5.71 59.97 1.58
N ASP A 58 -6.99 60.10 1.88
CA ASP A 58 -7.76 59.10 2.63
C ASP A 58 -7.89 57.79 1.82
N ARG A 59 -8.10 57.88 0.50
CA ARG A 59 -8.13 56.73 -0.41
C ARG A 59 -6.77 56.03 -0.50
N LEU A 60 -5.68 56.77 -0.63
CA LEU A 60 -4.32 56.22 -0.65
C LEU A 60 -3.97 55.54 0.67
N LYS A 61 -4.37 56.13 1.80
CA LYS A 61 -4.19 55.54 3.12
C LYS A 61 -4.99 54.24 3.27
N ALA A 62 -6.25 54.22 2.83
CA ALA A 62 -7.07 53.02 2.85
C ALA A 62 -6.49 51.87 2.00
N LEU A 63 -5.94 52.19 0.81
CA LEU A 63 -5.26 51.19 -0.04
C LEU A 63 -3.98 50.66 0.62
N GLN A 64 -3.20 51.50 1.28
CA GLN A 64 -2.01 51.08 2.03
C GLN A 64 -2.36 50.21 3.23
N ASP A 65 -3.42 50.54 3.96
CA ASP A 65 -3.87 49.76 5.11
C ASP A 65 -4.43 48.40 4.66
N ALA A 66 -5.18 48.35 3.56
CA ALA A 66 -5.65 47.09 2.95
C ALA A 66 -4.48 46.20 2.48
N ALA A 67 -3.48 46.76 1.82
CA ALA A 67 -2.29 46.02 1.38
C ALA A 67 -1.49 45.45 2.57
N LYS A 68 -1.35 46.21 3.65
CA LYS A 68 -0.72 45.73 4.89
C LYS A 68 -1.52 44.62 5.55
N GLU A 69 -2.85 44.68 5.49
CA GLU A 69 -3.72 43.64 6.05
C GLU A 69 -3.65 42.35 5.21
N GLU A 70 -3.63 42.44 3.89
CA GLU A 70 -3.39 41.27 3.02
C GLU A 70 -2.02 40.65 3.25
N GLU A 71 -0.96 41.46 3.41
CA GLU A 71 0.37 40.95 3.71
C GLU A 71 0.41 40.24 5.08
N ARG A 72 -0.30 40.77 6.09
CA ARG A 72 -0.45 40.11 7.40
C ARG A 72 -1.20 38.79 7.27
N ARG A 73 -2.33 38.75 6.57
CA ARG A 73 -3.10 37.51 6.32
C ARG A 73 -2.27 36.48 5.58
N ARG A 74 -1.48 36.88 4.58
CA ARG A 74 -0.57 35.98 3.86
C ARG A 74 0.51 35.41 4.78
N LYS A 75 1.14 36.24 5.62
CA LYS A 75 2.13 35.79 6.60
C LYS A 75 1.52 34.85 7.66
N GLU A 76 0.29 35.09 8.08
CA GLU A 76 -0.44 34.21 8.99
C GLU A 76 -0.77 32.87 8.34
N GLN A 77 -1.26 32.87 7.09
CA GLN A 77 -1.50 31.65 6.32
C GLN A 77 -0.21 30.85 6.09
N GLU A 78 0.90 31.53 5.79
CA GLU A 78 2.19 30.86 5.61
C GLU A 78 2.70 30.24 6.92
N ARG A 79 2.55 30.93 8.05
CA ARG A 79 2.88 30.39 9.38
C ARG A 79 1.98 29.20 9.74
N ALA A 80 0.68 29.29 9.47
CA ALA A 80 -0.27 28.22 9.71
C ALA A 80 0.04 26.99 8.84
N ALA A 81 0.37 27.18 7.57
CA ALA A 81 0.80 26.10 6.67
C ALA A 81 2.12 25.46 7.14
N GLN A 82 3.11 26.25 7.54
CA GLN A 82 4.36 25.73 8.10
C GLN A 82 4.13 24.94 9.39
N GLN A 83 3.18 25.36 10.23
CA GLN A 83 2.81 24.64 11.45
C GLN A 83 2.08 23.33 11.13
N ALA A 84 1.14 23.33 10.19
CA ALA A 84 0.45 22.13 9.73
C ALA A 84 1.42 21.10 9.12
N VAL A 85 2.40 21.54 8.32
CA VAL A 85 3.45 20.66 7.78
C VAL A 85 4.31 20.05 8.90
N LYS A 86 4.67 20.85 9.92
CA LYS A 86 5.42 20.34 11.09
C LYS A 86 4.59 19.33 11.90
N GLU A 87 3.30 19.58 12.08
CA GLU A 87 2.38 18.67 12.77
C GLU A 87 2.18 17.37 11.99
N ALA A 88 1.96 17.44 10.67
CA ALA A 88 1.87 16.26 9.81
C ALA A 88 3.17 15.44 9.82
N ALA A 89 4.34 16.09 9.76
CA ALA A 89 5.63 15.41 9.86
C ALA A 89 5.83 14.75 11.24
N ARG A 90 5.32 15.37 12.31
CA ARG A 90 5.33 14.77 13.66
C ARG A 90 4.40 13.55 13.71
N GLN A 91 3.18 13.66 13.18
CA GLN A 91 2.23 12.54 13.11
C GLN A 91 2.78 11.37 12.31
N LEU A 92 3.45 11.63 11.19
CA LEU A 92 4.10 10.58 10.39
C LEU A 92 5.20 9.87 11.18
N ARG A 93 6.06 10.62 11.90
CA ARG A 93 7.10 10.02 12.76
C ARG A 93 6.52 9.25 13.93
N GLU A 94 5.43 9.74 14.54
CA GLU A 94 4.73 9.02 15.60
C GLU A 94 4.06 7.74 15.07
N ALA A 95 3.49 7.76 13.87
CA ALA A 95 2.94 6.58 13.19
C ALA A 95 4.04 5.56 12.81
N GLU A 96 5.15 6.00 12.22
CA GLU A 96 6.31 5.13 11.95
C GLU A 96 6.88 4.52 13.24
N LYS A 97 6.97 5.32 14.32
CA LYS A 97 7.40 4.83 15.63
C LYS A 97 6.42 3.81 16.20
N ALA A 98 5.11 4.04 16.05
CA ALA A 98 4.07 3.10 16.48
C ALA A 98 4.11 1.80 15.65
N GLN A 99 4.30 1.88 14.33
CA GLN A 99 4.49 0.72 13.46
C GLN A 99 5.75 -0.07 13.84
N ARG A 100 6.87 0.60 14.10
CA ARG A 100 8.11 -0.04 14.59
C ARG A 100 7.91 -0.68 15.96
N ALA A 101 7.19 -0.02 16.87
CA ALA A 101 6.86 -0.56 18.18
C ALA A 101 5.94 -1.78 18.06
N ALA A 102 4.95 -1.75 17.17
CA ALA A 102 4.06 -2.87 16.87
C ALA A 102 4.83 -4.04 16.25
N ALA A 103 5.76 -3.79 15.32
CA ALA A 103 6.64 -4.81 14.74
C ALA A 103 7.58 -5.42 15.81
N LEU A 104 8.13 -4.61 16.71
CA LEU A 104 8.92 -5.09 17.86
C LEU A 104 8.06 -5.89 18.84
N ALA A 105 6.83 -5.46 19.12
CA ALA A 105 5.88 -6.18 19.98
C ALA A 105 5.46 -7.51 19.34
N GLN A 106 5.21 -7.56 18.04
CA GLN A 106 4.98 -8.80 17.28
C GLN A 106 6.20 -9.71 17.33
N GLN A 107 7.41 -9.17 17.18
CA GLN A 107 8.65 -9.94 17.30
C GLN A 107 8.89 -10.45 18.73
N GLN A 108 8.57 -9.65 19.75
CA GLN A 108 8.64 -10.04 21.16
C GLN A 108 7.59 -11.09 21.49
N ALA A 109 6.34 -10.92 21.07
CA ALA A 109 5.28 -11.91 21.20
C ALA A 109 5.64 -13.21 20.47
N ALA A 110 6.25 -13.14 19.29
CA ALA A 110 6.77 -14.31 18.58
C ALA A 110 7.91 -14.99 19.35
N ARG A 111 8.82 -14.23 19.96
CA ARG A 111 9.90 -14.76 20.81
C ARG A 111 9.39 -15.33 22.13
N GLU A 112 8.39 -14.73 22.74
CA GLU A 112 7.74 -15.21 23.95
C GLU A 112 6.89 -16.45 23.67
N ALA A 113 6.16 -16.47 22.56
CA ALA A 113 5.48 -17.66 22.05
C ALA A 113 6.49 -18.77 21.74
N GLU A 114 7.64 -18.46 21.12
CA GLU A 114 8.73 -19.40 20.89
C GLU A 114 9.38 -19.89 22.20
N LYS A 115 9.54 -19.01 23.20
CA LYS A 115 10.05 -19.37 24.53
C LYS A 115 9.05 -20.21 25.32
N ALA A 116 7.76 -19.87 25.25
CA ALA A 116 6.66 -20.61 25.83
C ALA A 116 6.50 -21.97 25.13
N ARG A 117 6.71 -22.04 23.81
CA ARG A 117 6.81 -23.29 23.05
C ARG A 117 8.02 -24.09 23.46
N ARG A 118 9.21 -23.52 23.60
CA ARG A 118 10.40 -24.23 24.12
C ARG A 118 10.19 -24.73 25.55
N HIS A 119 9.44 -23.99 26.36
CA HIS A 119 9.07 -24.41 27.71
C HIS A 119 8.00 -25.53 27.66
N ALA A 120 7.00 -25.41 26.79
CA ALA A 120 5.97 -26.42 26.59
C ALA A 120 6.53 -27.70 25.96
N VAL A 121 7.47 -27.61 25.02
CA VAL A 121 8.24 -28.72 24.44
C VAL A 121 9.19 -29.32 25.48
N ARG A 122 9.73 -28.54 26.42
CA ARG A 122 10.50 -29.05 27.56
C ARG A 122 9.61 -29.80 28.57
N VAL A 123 8.40 -29.29 28.81
CA VAL A 123 7.42 -29.88 29.75
C VAL A 123 6.69 -31.07 29.12
N ALA A 124 6.42 -31.05 27.82
CA ALA A 124 5.84 -32.16 27.06
C ALA A 124 6.90 -33.20 26.66
N GLY A 125 8.15 -32.78 26.46
CA GLY A 125 9.30 -33.65 26.19
C GLY A 125 9.78 -34.46 27.38
N SER A 126 9.17 -34.34 28.56
CA SER A 126 9.37 -35.27 29.67
C SER A 126 8.42 -36.48 29.65
N GLU A 127 7.41 -36.49 28.78
CA GLU A 127 6.50 -37.63 28.61
C GLU A 127 6.22 -37.88 27.12
N GLY A 128 7.21 -38.41 26.40
CA GLY A 128 7.03 -38.90 25.04
C GLY A 128 8.11 -39.91 24.69
N ALA A 129 7.72 -41.16 24.48
CA ALA A 129 8.61 -42.24 24.05
C ALA A 129 9.44 -41.82 22.82
N PRO A 130 10.69 -42.30 22.66
CA PRO A 130 11.48 -42.00 21.47
C PRO A 130 10.82 -42.64 20.25
N MET A 131 10.08 -41.84 19.48
CA MET A 131 9.60 -42.22 18.15
C MET A 131 10.79 -42.30 17.21
N ASP A 132 11.03 -43.46 16.62
CA ASP A 132 12.01 -43.66 15.54
C ASP A 132 11.45 -43.05 14.24
N LEU A 133 11.55 -41.72 14.12
CA LEU A 133 11.10 -40.99 12.94
C LEU A 133 12.09 -41.18 11.78
N PRO A 134 11.61 -41.27 10.52
CA PRO A 134 12.49 -41.23 9.35
C PRO A 134 13.43 -40.01 9.41
N PRO A 135 14.72 -40.14 9.01
CA PRO A 135 15.72 -39.07 9.18
C PRO A 135 15.29 -37.71 8.64
N GLY A 136 14.66 -37.68 7.45
CA GLY A 136 14.10 -36.48 6.81
C GLY A 136 13.05 -35.75 7.65
N ILE A 137 12.26 -36.48 8.43
CA ILE A 137 11.25 -35.90 9.32
C ILE A 137 11.91 -35.54 10.65
N ALA A 138 12.73 -36.44 11.20
CA ALA A 138 13.39 -36.25 12.49
C ALA A 138 14.17 -34.93 12.57
N VAL A 139 14.84 -34.52 11.48
CA VAL A 139 15.62 -33.27 11.44
C VAL A 139 14.76 -32.02 11.69
N LEU A 140 13.49 -32.02 11.26
CA LEU A 140 12.55 -30.91 11.47
C LEU A 140 12.11 -30.76 12.93
N TRP A 141 12.18 -31.85 13.68
CA TRP A 141 11.74 -31.93 15.08
C TRP A 141 12.89 -31.91 16.08
N ARG A 142 14.15 -31.83 15.60
CA ARG A 142 15.32 -31.69 16.48
C ARG A 142 15.20 -30.37 17.24
N THR A 143 14.96 -30.47 18.54
CA THR A 143 15.11 -29.30 19.42
C THR A 143 16.58 -28.90 19.41
N PRO A 144 16.94 -27.65 19.08
CA PRO A 144 18.32 -27.21 19.12
C PRO A 144 18.88 -27.47 20.52
N ALA A 145 19.94 -28.29 20.62
CA ALA A 145 20.59 -28.53 21.90
C ALA A 145 21.02 -27.17 22.50
N PRO A 146 20.90 -26.97 23.83
CA PRO A 146 21.43 -25.79 24.47
C PRO A 146 22.90 -25.64 24.07
N GLY A 147 23.25 -24.51 23.45
CA GLY A 147 24.60 -24.28 22.94
C GLY A 147 25.64 -24.51 24.03
N ARG A 148 26.57 -25.44 23.80
CA ARG A 148 27.76 -25.57 24.66
C ARG A 148 28.53 -24.24 24.64
N PRO A 149 29.06 -23.75 25.77
CA PRO A 149 29.94 -22.59 25.78
C PRO A 149 31.13 -22.84 24.83
N GLY A 150 31.20 -22.08 23.74
CA GLY A 150 32.18 -22.22 22.68
C GLY A 150 31.95 -21.21 21.56
N PRO A 151 32.88 -21.08 20.59
CA PRO A 151 32.69 -20.22 19.42
C PRO A 151 31.39 -20.59 18.71
N ARG A 152 30.64 -19.59 18.21
CA ARG A 152 29.37 -19.82 17.50
C ARG A 152 29.59 -20.89 16.41
N PRO A 153 28.69 -21.89 16.27
CA PRO A 153 28.79 -22.84 15.18
C PRO A 153 28.84 -22.08 13.86
N GLY A 154 29.82 -22.39 13.01
CA GLY A 154 30.03 -21.67 11.75
C GLY A 154 28.90 -21.86 10.73
N LEU A 155 27.99 -22.82 10.96
CA LEU A 155 26.86 -23.13 10.11
C LEU A 155 25.68 -23.66 10.94
N THR A 156 24.45 -23.31 10.56
CA THR A 156 23.18 -23.72 11.20
C THR A 156 22.26 -24.38 10.18
N LEU A 157 21.26 -25.15 10.65
CA LEU A 157 20.28 -25.79 9.76
C LEU A 157 19.45 -24.74 9.00
N GLU A 158 19.16 -23.62 9.65
CA GLU A 158 18.47 -22.49 9.05
C GLU A 158 19.28 -21.88 7.90
N GLN A 159 20.60 -21.71 8.06
CA GLN A 159 21.48 -21.22 7.00
C GLN A 159 21.57 -22.20 5.82
N ILE A 160 21.58 -23.51 6.09
CA ILE A 160 21.57 -24.55 5.05
C ILE A 160 20.25 -24.47 4.25
N ALA A 161 19.12 -24.34 4.96
CA ALA A 161 17.81 -24.20 4.32
C ALA A 161 17.69 -22.91 3.51
N ASP A 162 18.12 -21.77 4.05
CA ASP A 162 18.12 -20.47 3.34
C ASP A 162 18.91 -20.52 2.02
N ALA A 163 20.11 -21.11 2.05
CA ALA A 163 20.92 -21.23 0.85
C ALA A 163 20.30 -22.19 -0.18
N GLY A 164 19.67 -23.28 0.28
CA GLY A 164 18.94 -24.19 -0.60
C GLY A 164 17.73 -23.53 -1.25
N ILE A 165 16.97 -22.73 -0.50
CA ILE A 165 15.83 -21.94 -1.00
C ILE A 165 16.31 -20.96 -2.07
N ALA A 166 17.34 -20.17 -1.78
CA ALA A 166 17.87 -19.20 -2.74
C ALA A 166 18.35 -19.85 -4.05
N LEU A 167 18.96 -21.03 -3.97
CA LEU A 167 19.37 -21.79 -5.15
C LEU A 167 18.16 -22.33 -5.92
N ALA A 168 17.16 -22.87 -5.22
CA ALA A 168 15.94 -23.39 -5.84
C ALA A 168 15.08 -22.29 -6.48
N ASP A 169 15.01 -21.11 -5.88
CA ASP A 169 14.30 -19.93 -6.41
C ASP A 169 14.97 -19.42 -7.70
N ALA A 170 16.31 -19.47 -7.78
CA ALA A 170 17.07 -18.96 -8.91
C ALA A 170 17.20 -19.95 -10.08
N GLU A 171 17.42 -21.24 -9.79
CA GLU A 171 17.81 -22.25 -10.79
C GLU A 171 16.87 -23.47 -10.81
N GLY A 172 15.81 -23.47 -9.99
CA GLY A 172 14.90 -24.59 -9.84
C GLY A 172 15.40 -25.67 -8.89
N ILE A 173 14.49 -26.53 -8.41
CA ILE A 173 14.79 -27.52 -7.34
C ILE A 173 15.83 -28.58 -7.72
N GLU A 174 15.94 -28.89 -9.01
CA GLU A 174 16.88 -29.89 -9.52
C GLU A 174 18.35 -29.42 -9.41
N SER A 175 18.56 -28.10 -9.37
CA SER A 175 19.89 -27.51 -9.17
C SER A 175 20.44 -27.75 -7.76
N VAL A 176 19.55 -28.00 -6.78
CA VAL A 176 19.91 -28.20 -5.38
C VAL A 176 20.57 -29.56 -5.20
N SER A 177 21.90 -29.54 -5.15
CA SER A 177 22.75 -30.70 -4.84
C SER A 177 23.60 -30.42 -3.62
N MET A 178 24.03 -31.47 -2.91
CA MET A 178 24.90 -31.31 -1.75
C MET A 178 26.20 -30.57 -2.08
N ALA A 179 26.75 -30.76 -3.29
CA ALA A 179 27.96 -30.08 -3.73
C ALA A 179 27.73 -28.59 -3.98
N ARG A 180 26.69 -28.23 -4.76
CA ARG A 180 26.33 -26.83 -5.01
C ARG A 180 25.96 -26.08 -3.74
N LEU A 181 25.22 -26.73 -2.84
CA LEU A 181 24.86 -26.13 -1.57
C LEU A 181 26.09 -25.84 -0.72
N ALA A 182 27.05 -26.76 -0.68
CA ALA A 182 28.30 -26.56 0.04
C ALA A 182 29.12 -25.41 -0.55
N GLU A 183 29.25 -25.39 -1.88
CA GLU A 183 29.91 -24.32 -2.63
C GLU A 183 29.28 -22.94 -2.34
N SER A 184 27.96 -22.84 -2.41
CA SER A 184 27.22 -21.60 -2.14
C SER A 184 27.43 -21.07 -0.71
N LEU A 185 27.64 -21.97 0.25
CA LEU A 185 27.88 -21.65 1.65
C LEU A 185 29.36 -21.43 1.97
N GLY A 186 30.28 -21.68 1.03
CA GLY A 186 31.73 -21.63 1.26
C GLY A 186 32.26 -22.78 2.12
N PHE A 187 31.56 -23.91 2.15
CA PHE A 187 31.96 -25.13 2.88
C PHE A 187 32.24 -26.30 1.94
N THR A 188 32.87 -27.35 2.47
CA THR A 188 32.99 -28.63 1.76
C THR A 188 31.73 -29.46 1.92
N THR A 189 31.42 -30.32 0.94
CA THR A 189 30.28 -31.26 1.03
C THR A 189 30.34 -32.12 2.29
N MET A 190 31.53 -32.58 2.67
CA MET A 190 31.78 -33.33 3.92
C MET A 190 31.43 -32.53 5.18
N SER A 191 31.52 -31.20 5.13
CA SER A 191 31.15 -30.34 6.24
C SER A 191 29.64 -30.18 6.41
N LEU A 192 28.87 -30.22 5.31
CA LEU A 192 27.41 -30.21 5.36
C LEU A 192 26.85 -31.49 5.99
N TYR A 193 27.45 -32.65 5.71
CA TYR A 193 26.99 -33.93 6.25
C TYR A 193 27.02 -34.04 7.78
N ARG A 194 27.72 -33.12 8.46
CA ARG A 194 27.68 -33.02 9.94
C ARG A 194 26.35 -32.47 10.47
N TYR A 195 25.60 -31.75 9.64
CA TYR A 195 24.35 -31.08 10.02
C TYR A 195 23.14 -31.82 9.45
N VAL A 196 23.23 -32.25 8.20
CA VAL A 196 22.17 -32.94 7.45
C VAL A 196 22.71 -34.25 6.88
N SER A 197 22.00 -35.35 7.04
CA SER A 197 22.47 -36.68 6.63
C SER A 197 22.16 -37.01 5.17
N SER A 198 21.24 -36.29 4.52
CA SER A 198 20.86 -36.54 3.13
C SER A 198 20.36 -35.26 2.42
N LYS A 199 20.22 -35.32 1.08
CA LYS A 199 19.53 -34.30 0.29
C LYS A 199 18.07 -34.17 0.73
N ASP A 200 17.41 -35.27 1.07
CA ASP A 200 16.01 -35.26 1.50
C ASP A 200 15.81 -34.50 2.81
N GLU A 201 16.75 -34.57 3.76
CA GLU A 201 16.74 -33.73 4.97
C GLU A 201 16.83 -32.24 4.63
N VAL A 202 17.66 -31.88 3.64
CA VAL A 202 17.75 -30.50 3.17
C VAL A 202 16.44 -30.05 2.53
N LEU A 203 15.84 -30.88 1.66
CA LEU A 203 14.55 -30.58 1.02
C LEU A 203 13.42 -30.44 2.05
N SER A 204 13.45 -31.26 3.11
CA SER A 204 12.53 -31.16 4.24
C SER A 204 12.65 -29.80 4.92
N LEU A 205 13.87 -29.41 5.27
CA LEU A 205 14.17 -28.14 5.96
C LEU A 205 13.81 -26.93 5.10
N MET A 206 14.15 -26.97 3.81
CA MET A 206 13.78 -25.96 2.83
C MET A 206 12.27 -25.82 2.75
N SER A 207 11.54 -26.93 2.63
CA SER A 207 10.08 -26.93 2.49
C SER A 207 9.37 -26.35 3.72
N ASP A 208 9.77 -26.76 4.94
CA ASP A 208 9.19 -26.22 6.18
C ASP A 208 9.46 -24.72 6.34
N ARG A 209 10.65 -24.29 5.94
CA ARG A 209 11.10 -22.91 6.06
C ARG A 209 10.48 -21.99 5.02
N ALA A 210 10.48 -22.38 3.75
CA ALA A 210 9.88 -21.62 2.65
C ALA A 210 8.36 -21.49 2.82
N SER A 211 7.70 -22.52 3.36
CA SER A 211 6.26 -22.46 3.65
C SER A 211 5.89 -21.42 4.72
N GLY A 212 6.86 -20.88 5.47
CA GLY A 212 6.61 -19.88 6.49
C GLY A 212 5.68 -20.37 7.61
N ARG A 213 4.85 -19.47 8.13
CA ARG A 213 3.84 -19.77 9.15
C ARG A 213 2.50 -19.16 8.75
N PRO A 214 1.37 -19.81 9.08
CA PRO A 214 0.06 -19.27 8.81
C PRO A 214 -0.18 -17.97 9.60
N PRO A 215 -1.14 -17.14 9.17
CA PRO A 215 -1.58 -15.99 9.96
C PRO A 215 -2.20 -16.45 11.28
N VAL A 216 -2.05 -15.64 12.33
CA VAL A 216 -2.80 -15.83 13.58
C VAL A 216 -4.18 -15.21 13.37
N LEU A 217 -5.21 -16.06 13.33
CA LEU A 217 -6.59 -15.62 13.14
C LEU A 217 -7.22 -15.30 14.50
N GLY A 218 -7.52 -14.03 14.77
CA GLY A 218 -8.27 -13.63 15.95
C GLY A 218 -9.79 -13.81 15.77
N PRO A 219 -10.58 -13.58 16.83
CA PRO A 219 -12.05 -13.69 16.78
C PRO A 219 -12.70 -12.65 15.84
N GLU A 220 -12.00 -11.59 15.47
CA GLU A 220 -12.46 -10.54 14.55
C GLU A 220 -12.56 -10.98 13.09
N VAL A 221 -11.83 -12.04 12.70
CA VAL A 221 -11.94 -12.65 11.37
C VAL A 221 -13.24 -13.45 11.36
N GLY A 222 -14.19 -13.08 10.49
CA GLY A 222 -15.59 -13.49 10.51
C GLY A 222 -15.90 -15.00 10.55
N GLY A 223 -16.68 -15.48 9.59
CA GLY A 223 -17.09 -16.88 9.52
C GLY A 223 -15.97 -17.81 9.07
N TRP A 224 -16.30 -19.09 8.94
CA TRP A 224 -15.36 -20.11 8.48
C TRP A 224 -14.81 -19.80 7.08
N ARG A 225 -15.62 -19.21 6.21
CA ARG A 225 -15.26 -18.87 4.84
C ARG A 225 -14.21 -17.77 4.85
N GLU A 226 -14.49 -16.63 5.47
CA GLU A 226 -13.56 -15.50 5.55
C GLU A 226 -12.21 -15.90 6.17
N ARG A 227 -12.24 -16.81 7.15
CA ARG A 227 -11.03 -17.38 7.77
C ARG A 227 -10.21 -18.20 6.78
N LEU A 228 -10.83 -19.11 6.01
CA LEU A 228 -10.13 -19.90 5.00
C LEU A 228 -9.62 -19.03 3.86
N GLU A 229 -10.41 -18.06 3.39
CA GLU A 229 -10.01 -17.13 2.34
C GLU A 229 -8.78 -16.33 2.77
N LEU A 230 -8.73 -15.85 4.01
CA LEU A 230 -7.55 -15.16 4.55
C LEU A 230 -6.33 -16.08 4.65
N VAL A 231 -6.49 -17.33 5.09
CA VAL A 231 -5.39 -18.30 5.14
C VAL A 231 -4.84 -18.55 3.73
N LEU A 232 -5.71 -18.75 2.74
CA LEU A 232 -5.33 -18.95 1.34
C LEU A 232 -4.66 -17.71 0.75
N ALA A 233 -5.18 -16.52 1.04
CA ALA A 233 -4.60 -15.25 0.59
C ALA A 233 -3.18 -15.03 1.12
N VAL A 234 -2.87 -15.47 2.35
CA VAL A 234 -1.50 -15.44 2.89
C VAL A 234 -0.62 -16.54 2.30
N GLN A 235 -1.19 -17.72 2.02
CA GLN A 235 -0.45 -18.86 1.50
C GLN A 235 -0.03 -18.69 0.03
N GLN A 236 -0.92 -18.13 -0.80
CA GLN A 236 -0.70 -17.96 -2.23
C GLN A 236 0.60 -17.21 -2.60
N PRO A 237 0.92 -16.03 -2.05
CA PRO A 237 2.15 -15.32 -2.41
C PRO A 237 3.40 -16.10 -1.98
N ILE A 238 3.35 -16.86 -0.89
CA ILE A 238 4.45 -17.73 -0.45
C ILE A 238 4.70 -18.84 -1.48
N LEU A 239 3.63 -19.47 -1.93
CA LEU A 239 3.69 -20.54 -2.92
C LEU A 239 4.13 -20.04 -4.30
N ARG A 240 3.72 -18.83 -4.69
CA ARG A 240 4.19 -18.17 -5.92
C ARG A 240 5.67 -17.79 -5.85
N ALA A 241 6.15 -17.35 -4.69
CA ALA A 241 7.57 -17.04 -4.50
C ALA A 241 8.47 -18.28 -4.59
N HIS A 242 7.94 -19.45 -4.23
CA HIS A 242 8.68 -20.71 -4.15
C HIS A 242 7.97 -21.83 -4.94
N PRO A 243 7.86 -21.72 -6.28
CA PRO A 243 7.05 -22.65 -7.10
C PRO A 243 7.54 -24.10 -7.00
N TRP A 244 8.84 -24.30 -6.73
CA TRP A 244 9.44 -25.62 -6.50
C TRP A 244 8.84 -26.40 -5.32
N LEU A 245 8.12 -25.74 -4.40
CA LEU A 245 7.42 -26.41 -3.29
C LEU A 245 6.43 -27.46 -3.79
N ALA A 246 5.83 -27.26 -4.98
CA ALA A 246 4.92 -28.22 -5.59
C ALA A 246 5.60 -29.56 -5.93
N ARG A 247 6.90 -29.54 -6.27
CA ARG A 247 7.69 -30.73 -6.61
C ARG A 247 8.42 -31.32 -5.40
N ALA A 248 8.77 -30.49 -4.42
CA ALA A 248 9.46 -30.93 -3.20
C ALA A 248 8.53 -31.69 -2.22
N SER A 249 7.22 -31.50 -2.32
CA SER A 249 6.25 -32.04 -1.36
C SER A 249 5.92 -33.53 -1.63
N ALA A 250 6.82 -34.44 -1.25
CA ALA A 250 6.43 -35.84 -1.09
C ALA A 250 5.55 -36.01 0.16
N VAL A 251 4.60 -36.96 0.14
CA VAL A 251 3.59 -37.21 1.20
C VAL A 251 4.19 -37.29 2.62
N LEU A 252 5.42 -37.76 2.77
CA LEU A 252 6.10 -37.89 4.08
C LEU A 252 6.72 -36.58 4.61
N HIS A 253 6.93 -35.58 3.75
CA HIS A 253 7.33 -34.22 4.15
C HIS A 253 6.15 -33.43 4.75
N ALA A 254 4.94 -34.00 4.74
CA ALA A 254 3.70 -33.36 5.19
C ALA A 254 3.59 -33.19 6.72
N VAL A 255 4.53 -33.71 7.52
CA VAL A 255 4.49 -33.66 9.00
C VAL A 255 5.60 -32.79 9.60
N GLY A 256 6.06 -31.76 8.88
CA GLY A 256 6.90 -30.71 9.43
C GLY A 256 6.13 -29.75 10.36
N PRO A 257 6.79 -29.07 11.32
CA PRO A 257 6.15 -28.12 12.23
C PRO A 257 5.37 -26.99 11.53
N GLY A 258 5.90 -26.47 10.43
CA GLY A 258 5.24 -25.47 9.59
C GLY A 258 4.01 -26.01 8.90
N ARG A 259 4.11 -27.21 8.29
CA ARG A 259 2.97 -27.83 7.62
C ARG A 259 1.85 -28.16 8.59
N LEU A 260 2.17 -28.66 9.80
CA LEU A 260 1.20 -28.85 10.87
C LEU A 260 0.57 -27.54 11.32
N ALA A 261 1.33 -26.46 11.42
CA ALA A 261 0.75 -25.15 11.73
C ALA A 261 -0.26 -24.71 10.66
N TRP A 262 0.05 -24.88 9.37
CA TRP A 262 -0.88 -24.57 8.27
C TRP A 262 -2.14 -25.45 8.32
N MET A 263 -1.99 -26.76 8.56
CA MET A 263 -3.13 -27.65 8.73
C MET A 263 -4.01 -27.23 9.93
N GLU A 264 -3.39 -26.91 11.07
CA GLU A 264 -4.09 -26.42 12.26
C GLU A 264 -4.87 -25.14 11.96
N ALA A 265 -4.27 -24.18 11.25
CA ALA A 265 -4.94 -22.92 10.90
C ALA A 265 -6.17 -23.16 9.98
N MET A 266 -6.06 -24.06 9.00
CA MET A 266 -7.17 -24.41 8.11
C MET A 266 -8.27 -25.21 8.83
N LEU A 267 -7.91 -26.17 9.71
CA LEU A 267 -8.88 -26.92 10.51
C LEU A 267 -9.59 -26.02 11.51
N SER A 268 -8.84 -25.14 12.19
CA SER A 268 -9.39 -24.15 13.13
C SER A 268 -10.35 -23.18 12.44
N ALA A 269 -10.15 -22.87 11.15
CA ALA A 269 -11.09 -22.05 10.39
C ALA A 269 -12.46 -22.72 10.23
N LEU A 270 -12.51 -24.06 10.16
CA LEU A 270 -13.73 -24.86 10.08
C LEU A 270 -14.28 -25.25 11.47
N ASP A 271 -13.67 -24.79 12.55
CA ASP A 271 -14.15 -25.07 13.90
C ASP A 271 -15.52 -24.42 14.15
N GLY A 272 -16.37 -25.10 14.92
CA GLY A 272 -17.76 -24.68 15.16
C GLY A 272 -18.73 -24.90 13.98
N THR A 273 -18.27 -25.39 12.83
CA THR A 273 -19.16 -25.85 11.76
C THR A 273 -19.77 -27.23 12.10
N PRO A 274 -20.94 -27.60 11.55
CA PRO A 274 -21.56 -28.91 11.76
C PRO A 274 -20.85 -30.06 11.03
N LEU A 275 -19.74 -29.79 10.34
CA LEU A 275 -18.98 -30.82 9.63
C LEU A 275 -18.30 -31.78 10.60
N THR A 276 -18.27 -33.06 10.25
CA THR A 276 -17.48 -34.07 10.97
C THR A 276 -15.98 -33.82 10.76
N GLU A 277 -15.14 -34.31 11.69
CA GLU A 277 -13.68 -34.18 11.58
C GLU A 277 -13.13 -34.79 10.27
N HIS A 278 -13.72 -35.89 9.80
CA HIS A 278 -13.34 -36.48 8.51
C HIS A 278 -13.65 -35.56 7.33
N GLN A 279 -14.81 -34.88 7.36
CA GLN A 279 -15.18 -33.91 6.33
C GLN A 279 -14.29 -32.66 6.38
N LYS A 280 -13.94 -32.17 7.57
CA LYS A 280 -13.01 -31.03 7.73
C LYS A 280 -11.65 -31.35 7.12
N VAL A 281 -11.07 -32.51 7.46
CA VAL A 281 -9.79 -32.98 6.89
C VAL A 281 -9.89 -33.17 5.38
N GLY A 282 -10.98 -33.75 4.88
CA GLY A 282 -11.22 -33.90 3.45
C GLY A 282 -11.29 -32.56 2.71
N ALA A 283 -11.98 -31.57 3.30
CA ALA A 283 -12.13 -30.24 2.73
C ALA A 283 -10.79 -29.50 2.63
N ILE A 284 -10.00 -29.47 3.71
CA ILE A 284 -8.68 -28.81 3.70
C ILE A 284 -7.68 -29.56 2.83
N GLY A 285 -7.80 -30.90 2.74
CA GLY A 285 -7.00 -31.73 1.84
C GLY A 285 -7.25 -31.39 0.38
N LEU A 286 -8.53 -31.26 0.00
CA LEU A 286 -8.92 -30.86 -1.35
C LEU A 286 -8.40 -29.47 -1.72
N LEU A 287 -8.53 -28.49 -0.81
CA LEU A 287 -7.95 -27.15 -1.00
C LEU A 287 -6.43 -27.22 -1.17
N ALA A 288 -5.72 -27.94 -0.30
CA ALA A 288 -4.27 -28.05 -0.37
C ALA A 288 -3.81 -28.74 -1.67
N SER A 289 -4.49 -29.81 -2.11
CA SER A 289 -4.20 -30.49 -3.38
C SER A 289 -4.44 -29.56 -4.56
N HIS A 290 -5.58 -28.85 -4.59
CA HIS A 290 -5.88 -27.88 -5.65
C HIS A 290 -4.82 -26.80 -5.78
N THR A 291 -4.41 -26.19 -4.66
CA THR A 291 -3.37 -25.14 -4.68
C THR A 291 -2.02 -25.67 -5.16
N LEU A 292 -1.63 -26.89 -4.75
CA LEU A 292 -0.38 -27.51 -5.20
C LEU A 292 -0.42 -27.87 -6.70
N ASP A 293 -1.54 -28.40 -7.18
CA ASP A 293 -1.72 -28.72 -8.59
C ASP A 293 -1.73 -27.46 -9.47
N GLN A 294 -2.33 -26.36 -9.01
CA GLN A 294 -2.30 -25.07 -9.68
C GLN A 294 -0.86 -24.58 -9.91
N LEU A 295 0.00 -24.66 -8.89
CA LEU A 295 1.41 -24.28 -9.01
C LEU A 295 2.15 -25.19 -9.98
N ARG A 296 1.93 -26.51 -9.88
CA ARG A 296 2.58 -27.51 -10.73
C ARG A 296 2.22 -27.30 -12.20
N ILE A 297 0.92 -27.12 -12.48
CA ILE A 297 0.40 -26.86 -13.82
C ILE A 297 0.92 -25.52 -14.34
N GLY A 298 0.92 -24.46 -13.52
CA GLY A 298 1.48 -23.16 -13.89
C GLY A 298 2.96 -23.25 -14.28
N GLU A 299 3.77 -23.99 -13.51
CA GLU A 299 5.18 -24.19 -13.82
C GLU A 299 5.37 -25.02 -15.11
N GLU A 300 4.65 -26.14 -15.25
CA GLU A 300 4.73 -27.04 -16.41
C GLU A 300 4.29 -26.35 -17.71
N LEU A 301 3.24 -25.54 -17.64
CA LEU A 301 2.70 -24.81 -18.78
C LEU A 301 3.40 -23.48 -19.04
N SER A 302 4.29 -23.00 -18.17
CA SER A 302 5.10 -21.79 -18.41
C SER A 302 6.05 -21.96 -19.60
N GLY A 303 6.46 -20.87 -20.26
CA GLY A 303 7.39 -20.94 -21.39
C GLY A 303 8.70 -21.66 -21.07
N ALA A 304 9.22 -21.48 -19.86
CA ALA A 304 10.38 -22.23 -19.36
C ALA A 304 10.06 -23.73 -19.18
N GLY A 305 8.91 -24.06 -18.58
CA GLY A 305 8.45 -25.44 -18.41
C GLY A 305 8.25 -26.16 -19.74
N ARG A 306 7.56 -25.51 -20.69
CA ARG A 306 7.38 -26.03 -22.06
C ARG A 306 8.71 -26.27 -22.76
N THR A 307 9.64 -25.31 -22.66
CA THR A 307 10.99 -25.44 -23.25
C THR A 307 11.77 -26.59 -22.62
N ALA A 308 11.67 -26.79 -21.31
CA ALA A 308 12.31 -27.91 -20.63
C ALA A 308 11.71 -29.27 -21.04
N ALA A 309 10.39 -29.33 -21.29
CA ALA A 309 9.69 -30.57 -21.62
C ALA A 309 9.93 -31.03 -23.07
N VAL A 310 9.89 -30.12 -24.04
CA VAL A 310 9.94 -30.47 -25.47
C VAL A 310 11.13 -29.87 -26.23
N GLY A 311 11.99 -29.11 -25.56
CA GLY A 311 13.09 -28.36 -26.18
C GLY A 311 12.62 -27.07 -26.87
N THR A 312 13.55 -26.34 -27.48
CA THR A 312 13.22 -25.17 -28.31
C THR A 312 12.76 -25.60 -29.70
N THR A 313 11.84 -24.83 -30.29
CA THR A 313 11.41 -25.10 -31.68
C THR A 313 12.51 -24.75 -32.68
N ALA A 314 12.43 -25.33 -33.89
CA ALA A 314 13.34 -25.00 -34.98
C ALA A 314 13.32 -23.49 -35.26
N GLY A 315 14.42 -22.80 -34.96
CA GLY A 315 14.53 -21.34 -35.04
C GLY A 315 14.64 -20.60 -33.70
N GLY A 316 14.62 -21.32 -32.57
CA GLY A 316 14.82 -20.74 -31.24
C GLY A 316 13.57 -20.08 -30.64
N ALA A 317 12.40 -20.27 -31.25
CA ALA A 317 11.14 -19.79 -30.68
C ALA A 317 10.64 -20.70 -29.55
N LEU A 318 9.89 -20.10 -28.62
CA LEU A 318 9.20 -20.81 -27.54
C LEU A 318 8.26 -21.88 -28.11
N PRO A 319 8.12 -23.04 -27.45
CA PRO A 319 7.12 -24.03 -27.83
C PRO A 319 5.70 -23.45 -27.73
N PRO A 320 4.80 -23.84 -28.65
CA PRO A 320 3.42 -23.38 -28.64
C PRO A 320 2.75 -23.73 -27.32
N ASP A 321 1.84 -22.86 -26.87
CA ASP A 321 1.08 -23.13 -25.66
C ASP A 321 -0.01 -24.21 -25.89
N LEU A 322 -0.66 -24.66 -24.80
CA LEU A 322 -1.67 -25.71 -24.89
C LEU A 322 -2.87 -25.30 -25.75
N GLY A 323 -3.31 -24.04 -25.67
CA GLY A 323 -4.41 -23.51 -26.48
C GLY A 323 -4.06 -23.46 -27.97
N GLU A 324 -2.83 -23.07 -28.31
CA GLU A 324 -2.29 -23.08 -29.67
C GLU A 324 -2.19 -24.51 -30.22
N LEU A 325 -1.67 -25.46 -29.44
CA LEU A 325 -1.60 -26.87 -29.81
C LEU A 325 -2.99 -27.44 -30.08
N ILE A 326 -3.95 -27.18 -29.19
CA ILE A 326 -5.35 -27.60 -29.39
C ILE A 326 -5.91 -26.94 -30.65
N THR A 327 -5.65 -25.66 -30.87
CA THR A 327 -6.13 -24.93 -32.05
C THR A 327 -5.56 -25.52 -33.35
N MET A 328 -4.29 -25.94 -33.36
CA MET A 328 -3.61 -26.53 -34.51
C MET A 328 -4.01 -27.99 -34.77
N LEU A 329 -4.21 -28.79 -33.73
CA LEU A 329 -4.38 -30.24 -33.83
C LEU A 329 -5.84 -30.68 -33.81
N ALA A 330 -6.74 -29.93 -33.16
CA ALA A 330 -8.13 -30.33 -33.03
C ALA A 330 -8.93 -29.97 -34.30
N SER A 331 -9.41 -31.00 -35.02
CA SER A 331 -10.34 -30.81 -36.15
C SER A 331 -11.68 -30.22 -35.70
N PRO A 332 -12.26 -29.21 -36.39
CA PRO A 332 -13.59 -28.69 -36.10
C PRO A 332 -14.72 -29.72 -36.18
N ASP A 333 -14.59 -30.71 -37.08
CA ASP A 333 -15.64 -31.71 -37.31
C ASP A 333 -15.61 -32.82 -36.26
N GLU A 334 -14.42 -33.22 -35.81
CA GLU A 334 -14.24 -34.28 -34.81
C GLU A 334 -14.23 -33.75 -33.38
N HIS A 335 -13.75 -32.51 -33.17
CA HIS A 335 -13.55 -31.90 -31.86
C HIS A 335 -14.25 -30.53 -31.71
N PRO A 336 -15.54 -30.39 -32.07
CA PRO A 336 -16.20 -29.09 -32.11
C PRO A 336 -16.25 -28.39 -30.74
N THR A 337 -16.44 -29.15 -29.65
CA THR A 337 -16.51 -28.58 -28.30
C THR A 337 -15.13 -28.10 -27.80
N LEU A 338 -14.09 -28.88 -28.08
CA LEU A 338 -12.72 -28.53 -27.71
C LEU A 338 -12.26 -27.27 -28.46
N ARG A 339 -12.60 -27.18 -29.76
CA ARG A 339 -12.36 -25.98 -30.57
C ARG A 339 -13.11 -24.76 -30.07
N ARG A 340 -14.38 -24.89 -29.63
CA ARG A 340 -15.11 -23.78 -29.01
C ARG A 340 -14.40 -23.26 -27.76
N ALA A 341 -13.95 -24.16 -26.88
CA ALA A 341 -13.23 -23.79 -25.66
C ALA A 341 -11.88 -23.12 -25.96
N ALA A 342 -11.11 -23.67 -26.91
CA ALA A 342 -9.84 -23.09 -27.34
C ALA A 342 -10.02 -21.71 -27.99
N ASN A 343 -11.00 -21.55 -28.88
CA ASN A 343 -11.30 -20.26 -29.50
C ASN A 343 -11.79 -19.21 -28.49
N ALA A 344 -12.37 -19.65 -27.36
CA ALA A 344 -12.76 -18.78 -26.26
C ALA A 344 -11.60 -18.44 -25.31
N GLY A 345 -10.38 -18.96 -25.56
CA GLY A 345 -9.22 -18.75 -24.70
C GLY A 345 -9.22 -19.57 -23.41
N ALA A 346 -10.08 -20.59 -23.29
CA ALA A 346 -10.23 -21.37 -22.04
C ALA A 346 -9.00 -22.24 -21.69
N PHE A 347 -8.03 -22.35 -22.59
CA PHE A 347 -6.74 -23.03 -22.38
C PHE A 347 -5.55 -22.05 -22.35
N SER A 348 -5.83 -20.75 -22.31
CA SER A 348 -4.78 -19.74 -22.09
C SER A 348 -4.55 -19.61 -20.59
N PHE A 349 -3.32 -19.90 -20.18
CA PHE A 349 -2.86 -19.77 -18.79
C PHE A 349 -1.90 -18.58 -18.75
N PRO A 350 -2.40 -17.34 -18.52
CA PRO A 350 -1.56 -16.16 -18.56
C PRO A 350 -0.39 -16.28 -17.57
N GLU A 351 0.84 -16.20 -18.09
CA GLU A 351 2.08 -16.26 -17.30
C GLU A 351 2.18 -15.07 -16.30
N ASP A 352 1.55 -13.95 -16.67
CA ASP A 352 1.50 -12.69 -15.89
C ASP A 352 0.05 -12.29 -15.57
N ALA A 353 -0.81 -13.24 -15.20
CA ALA A 353 -2.16 -12.89 -14.73
C ALA A 353 -2.05 -11.80 -13.65
N PRO A 354 -2.80 -10.69 -13.75
CA PRO A 354 -2.70 -9.60 -12.80
C PRO A 354 -2.87 -10.12 -11.37
N GLU A 355 -2.17 -9.47 -10.44
CA GLU A 355 -2.21 -9.66 -8.98
C GLU A 355 -3.61 -9.34 -8.40
N ASP A 356 -4.68 -9.86 -8.99
CA ASP A 356 -5.98 -9.76 -8.36
C ASP A 356 -5.96 -10.65 -7.12
N ASP A 357 -6.23 -10.02 -5.97
CA ASP A 357 -6.51 -10.68 -4.68
C ASP A 357 -7.74 -11.63 -4.74
N GLN A 358 -8.27 -11.92 -5.94
CA GLN A 358 -9.35 -12.84 -6.16
C GLN A 358 -8.87 -14.28 -6.18
N LEU A 359 -9.61 -15.12 -5.46
CA LEU A 359 -9.45 -16.57 -5.47
C LEU A 359 -9.72 -17.10 -6.87
N ASP A 360 -8.92 -18.08 -7.29
CA ASP A 360 -9.15 -18.74 -8.57
C ASP A 360 -10.49 -19.48 -8.59
N PHE A 361 -11.03 -19.70 -9.79
CA PHE A 361 -12.32 -20.34 -10.00
C PHE A 361 -12.47 -21.70 -9.30
N GLY A 362 -11.41 -22.52 -9.28
CA GLY A 362 -11.44 -23.83 -8.64
C GLY A 362 -11.51 -23.71 -7.13
N THR A 363 -10.77 -22.76 -6.55
CA THR A 363 -10.84 -22.44 -5.12
C THR A 363 -12.24 -21.97 -4.73
N VAL A 364 -12.85 -21.06 -5.49
CA VAL A 364 -14.23 -20.60 -5.26
C VAL A 364 -15.21 -21.79 -5.30
N LEU A 365 -15.09 -22.66 -6.30
CA LEU A 365 -15.95 -23.84 -6.43
C LEU A 365 -15.81 -24.79 -5.23
N ILE A 366 -14.60 -24.99 -4.72
CA ILE A 366 -14.36 -25.81 -3.53
C ILE A 366 -15.02 -25.17 -2.29
N LEU A 367 -14.83 -23.87 -2.08
CA LEU A 367 -15.43 -23.16 -0.95
C LEU A 367 -16.96 -23.19 -1.01
N ASP A 368 -17.56 -22.99 -2.18
CA ASP A 368 -19.00 -23.10 -2.40
C ASP A 368 -19.52 -24.52 -2.13
N GLY A 369 -18.72 -25.54 -2.49
CA GLY A 369 -19.00 -26.92 -2.13
C GLY A 369 -19.00 -27.17 -0.62
N ILE A 370 -18.04 -26.60 0.11
CA ILE A 370 -17.97 -26.67 1.57
C ILE A 370 -19.17 -25.97 2.20
N GLU A 371 -19.53 -24.77 1.71
CA GLU A 371 -20.71 -24.04 2.16
C GLU A 371 -21.98 -24.87 1.98
N ARG A 372 -22.12 -25.52 0.82
CA ARG A 372 -23.26 -26.40 0.55
C ARG A 372 -23.30 -27.59 1.50
N LEU A 373 -22.16 -28.19 1.83
CA LEU A 373 -22.07 -29.30 2.79
C LEU A 373 -22.47 -28.84 4.20
N ILE A 374 -22.02 -27.66 4.63
CA ILE A 374 -22.41 -27.06 5.92
C ILE A 374 -23.92 -26.83 5.97
N ALA A 375 -24.50 -26.27 4.92
CA ALA A 375 -25.94 -26.01 4.83
C ALA A 375 -26.80 -27.28 4.82
N LEU A 376 -26.25 -28.42 4.38
CA LEU A 376 -26.92 -29.73 4.43
C LEU A 376 -26.79 -30.43 5.79
N ALA A 377 -25.77 -30.09 6.56
CA ALA A 377 -25.50 -30.64 7.89
C ALA A 377 -26.10 -29.80 9.04
N SER A 378 -26.58 -28.59 8.72
CA SER A 378 -27.34 -27.69 9.60
C SER A 378 -28.82 -28.04 9.58
#